data_AF-A0A953TYV4-F1
#
_entry.id   AF-A0A953TYV4-F1
#
_cell.length_a   1.000
_cell.length_b   1.000
_cell.length_c   1.000
_cell.angle_alpha   90.00
_cell.angle_beta   90.00
_cell.angle_gamma   90.00
#
_symmetry.space_group_name_H-M   'P 1'
#
loop_
_entity.id
_entity.type
_entity.pdbx_description
1 polymer ?
#
loop_
_entity_poly.entity_id
_entity_poly.type
_entity_poly.pdbx_seq_one_letter_code
_entity_poly.pdbx_strand_id
1 'polypeptide(L)'
;MSHWTRREVLKSGLASAVSLSAWQKAAGAVESRGLGAAVTGQPSPGASENPTGSEDSSGSGRERLLLDFGWRFHFGHATDPTKDFGYDGQGLFSKTGGMFRPSKPRFDDSNWRAVDLPHDWAVELPFKHDRKLADHGFKPLGREYPETSIGWYRRVFEAPASDLGKRLSIEFEGVFRDSIVALNGMYLGRHASGYTPFRYDVTDFVNYGGENVLVVRVDATLGEGWFYEGAGIYRHVWLTKTVSRHVAHWGTFVRSEVQRGVATV
;
A
#
# COMPACT_ATOMS: atom_id res chain seq x y z
N MET A 1 32.25 -3.73 6.29
CA MET A 1 31.01 -4.52 6.17
C MET A 1 29.86 -3.58 6.48
N SER A 2 29.04 -3.20 5.51
CA SER A 2 27.95 -2.23 5.75
C SER A 2 26.87 -2.92 6.60
N HIS A 3 26.51 -2.31 7.72
CA HIS A 3 25.40 -2.78 8.54
C HIS A 3 24.09 -2.40 7.84
N TRP A 4 23.42 -3.39 7.26
CA TRP A 4 22.09 -3.22 6.69
C TRP A 4 21.06 -3.03 7.81
N THR A 5 20.28 -1.97 7.73
CA THR A 5 19.20 -1.71 8.68
C THR A 5 17.93 -2.48 8.30
N ARG A 6 17.06 -2.80 9.26
CA ARG A 6 15.73 -3.42 8.98
C ARG A 6 14.92 -2.63 7.94
N ARG A 7 15.10 -1.30 7.90
CA ARG A 7 14.48 -0.40 6.92
C ARG A 7 14.97 -0.67 5.50
N GLU A 8 16.26 -0.96 5.32
CA GLU A 8 16.84 -1.28 4.00
C GLU A 8 16.42 -2.66 3.51
N VAL A 9 16.24 -3.64 4.42
CA VAL A 9 15.70 -4.97 4.10
C VAL A 9 14.24 -4.89 3.62
N LEU A 10 13.42 -4.01 4.23
CA LEU A 10 12.04 -3.78 3.78
C LEU A 10 11.97 -3.03 2.43
N LYS A 11 12.94 -2.16 2.13
CA LYS A 11 13.05 -1.50 0.83
C LYS A 11 13.48 -2.47 -0.28
N SER A 12 14.37 -3.43 0.00
CA SER A 12 14.86 -4.40 -1.00
C SER A 12 13.89 -5.56 -1.25
N GLY A 13 13.12 -5.98 -0.22
CA GLY A 13 12.09 -7.02 -0.35
C GLY A 13 10.96 -6.70 -1.34
N LEU A 14 10.80 -5.42 -1.69
CA LEU A 14 9.84 -4.93 -2.69
C LEU A 14 10.47 -4.55 -4.03
N ALA A 15 11.80 -4.58 -4.15
CA ALA A 15 12.55 -4.26 -5.38
C ALA A 15 13.06 -5.50 -6.13
N SER A 16 12.75 -6.71 -5.64
CA SER A 16 13.25 -7.98 -6.18
C SER A 16 12.28 -8.59 -7.19
N ALA A 17 11.91 -7.84 -8.22
CA ALA A 17 11.16 -8.34 -9.37
C ALA A 17 11.61 -7.67 -10.69
N VAL A 18 12.91 -7.36 -10.83
CA VAL A 18 13.48 -7.06 -12.14
C VAL A 18 14.04 -8.36 -12.71
N SER A 19 13.21 -9.11 -13.46
CA SER A 19 13.70 -10.23 -14.26
C SER A 19 14.54 -9.69 -15.42
N LEU A 20 15.86 -9.80 -15.29
CA LEU A 20 16.81 -9.67 -16.39
C LEU A 20 16.51 -10.75 -17.44
N SER A 21 15.88 -10.37 -18.55
CA SER A 21 15.79 -11.22 -19.75
C SER A 21 16.82 -10.75 -20.78
N ALA A 22 18.06 -11.20 -20.61
CA ALA A 22 19.09 -11.08 -21.65
C ALA A 22 18.92 -12.25 -22.64
N TRP A 23 18.39 -11.95 -23.83
CA TRP A 23 18.45 -12.85 -24.97
C TRP A 23 19.88 -12.90 -25.51
N GLN A 24 20.50 -14.07 -25.46
CA GLN A 24 21.74 -14.34 -26.18
C GLN A 24 21.46 -15.37 -27.27
N LYS A 25 21.46 -14.89 -28.52
CA LYS A 25 21.54 -15.73 -29.72
C LYS A 25 22.98 -16.23 -29.88
N ALA A 26 23.18 -17.53 -30.06
CA ALA A 26 23.79 -18.11 -31.28
C ALA A 26 24.09 -19.61 -31.11
N ALA A 27 23.44 -20.40 -31.98
CA ALA A 27 23.93 -21.51 -32.79
C ALA A 27 24.78 -22.66 -32.18
N GLY A 28 24.35 -23.89 -32.48
CA GLY A 28 25.28 -24.94 -32.92
C GLY A 28 24.94 -26.39 -32.59
N ALA A 29 24.51 -27.11 -33.63
CA ALA A 29 24.75 -28.54 -33.90
C ALA A 29 23.95 -29.65 -33.18
N VAL A 30 23.28 -30.39 -34.06
CA VAL A 30 22.63 -31.70 -33.98
C VAL A 30 23.64 -32.83 -33.73
N GLU A 31 23.30 -33.83 -32.92
CA GLU A 31 23.44 -35.25 -33.31
C GLU A 31 22.68 -36.21 -32.39
N SER A 32 22.42 -37.40 -32.93
CA SER A 32 21.31 -38.31 -32.61
C SER A 32 21.77 -39.69 -32.11
N ARG A 33 20.80 -40.43 -31.54
CA ARG A 33 20.67 -41.90 -31.39
C ARG A 33 21.25 -42.57 -30.13
N GLY A 34 20.44 -43.47 -29.56
CA GLY A 34 20.91 -44.62 -28.79
C GLY A 34 19.91 -45.19 -27.80
N LEU A 35 19.18 -46.23 -28.20
CA LEU A 35 18.31 -47.08 -27.38
C LEU A 35 19.09 -47.88 -26.30
N GLY A 36 18.42 -48.31 -25.22
CA GLY A 36 18.70 -49.65 -24.66
C GLY A 36 18.56 -49.88 -23.15
N ALA A 37 17.49 -50.60 -22.80
CA ALA A 37 17.39 -51.71 -21.85
C ALA A 37 17.47 -51.50 -20.31
N ALA A 38 16.48 -52.14 -19.68
CA ALA A 38 16.30 -52.35 -18.25
C ALA A 38 17.18 -53.48 -17.70
N VAL A 39 17.57 -53.38 -16.43
CA VAL A 39 17.94 -54.53 -15.58
C VAL A 39 17.42 -54.31 -14.16
N THR A 40 16.77 -55.36 -13.67
CA THR A 40 16.20 -55.60 -12.33
C THR A 40 17.26 -55.84 -11.25
N GLY A 41 17.01 -55.38 -10.02
CA GLY A 41 17.72 -55.83 -8.82
C GLY A 41 17.24 -55.14 -7.53
N GLN A 42 16.68 -55.91 -6.60
CA GLN A 42 16.40 -55.58 -5.19
C GLN A 42 16.97 -56.73 -4.32
N PRO A 43 17.06 -56.64 -2.98
CA PRO A 43 17.30 -55.48 -2.09
C PRO A 43 18.32 -55.79 -0.96
N SER A 44 18.82 -54.79 -0.22
CA SER A 44 19.30 -54.91 1.18
C SER A 44 19.71 -53.54 1.79
N PRO A 45 19.79 -53.40 3.13
CA PRO A 45 18.98 -52.40 3.85
C PRO A 45 19.78 -51.26 4.48
N GLY A 46 19.07 -50.20 4.85
CA GLY A 46 19.49 -49.28 5.91
C GLY A 46 20.03 -47.95 5.43
N ALA A 47 19.14 -46.98 5.21
CA ALA A 47 19.44 -45.57 5.41
C ALA A 47 18.14 -44.86 5.78
N SER A 48 18.19 -44.19 6.93
CA SER A 48 17.17 -43.31 7.49
C SER A 48 16.62 -42.33 6.44
N GLU A 49 15.40 -42.56 5.96
CA GLU A 49 14.64 -41.55 5.22
C GLU A 49 14.19 -40.48 6.23
N ASN A 50 14.91 -39.36 6.25
CA ASN A 50 14.35 -38.12 6.75
C ASN A 50 13.15 -37.80 5.85
N PRO A 51 11.92 -37.64 6.38
CA PRO A 51 10.85 -37.12 5.57
C PRO A 51 11.27 -35.71 5.17
N THR A 52 11.54 -35.52 3.87
CA THR A 52 11.51 -34.22 3.23
C THR A 52 10.06 -33.75 3.29
N GLY A 53 9.66 -33.31 4.48
CA GLY A 53 8.53 -32.42 4.62
C GLY A 53 8.87 -31.22 3.76
N SER A 54 8.18 -31.08 2.63
CA SER A 54 7.86 -29.76 2.13
C SER A 54 7.31 -29.01 3.33
N GLU A 55 8.09 -28.09 3.88
CA GLU A 55 7.56 -27.07 4.78
C GLU A 55 6.56 -26.27 3.94
N ASP A 56 5.34 -26.78 3.87
CA ASP A 56 4.16 -25.96 3.65
C ASP A 56 4.28 -24.89 4.73
N SER A 57 4.69 -23.69 4.32
CA SER A 57 4.58 -22.50 5.16
C SER A 57 3.09 -22.30 5.39
N SER A 58 2.53 -23.03 6.34
CA SER A 58 1.15 -23.00 6.82
C SER A 58 0.91 -21.74 7.63
N GLY A 59 1.38 -20.60 7.10
CA GLY A 59 1.30 -19.29 7.71
C GLY A 59 -0.11 -18.73 7.59
N SER A 60 -0.99 -19.05 8.54
CA SER A 60 -2.27 -18.39 8.90
C SER A 60 -3.29 -18.02 7.78
N GLY A 61 -2.99 -18.25 6.51
CA GLY A 61 -3.73 -17.72 5.36
C GLY A 61 -3.79 -16.19 5.29
N ARG A 62 -3.05 -15.45 6.13
CA ARG A 62 -3.06 -13.98 6.22
C ARG A 62 -1.65 -13.41 6.17
N GLU A 63 -1.46 -12.41 5.30
CA GLU A 63 -0.24 -11.61 5.17
C GLU A 63 -0.61 -10.13 5.35
N ARG A 64 0.12 -9.37 6.18
CA ARG A 64 -0.08 -7.91 6.36
C ARG A 64 1.24 -7.21 6.06
N LEU A 65 1.28 -6.49 4.95
CA LEU A 65 2.45 -5.80 4.41
C LEU A 65 2.39 -4.31 4.71
N LEU A 66 3.49 -3.75 5.21
CA LEU A 66 3.60 -2.31 5.47
C LEU A 66 3.75 -1.56 4.14
N LEU A 67 2.79 -0.68 3.86
CA LEU A 67 2.68 0.12 2.64
C LEU A 67 3.13 1.56 2.87
N ASP A 68 4.22 1.74 3.61
CA ASP A 68 4.74 3.06 3.96
C ASP A 68 5.83 3.58 3.02
N PHE A 69 6.53 2.70 2.30
CA PHE A 69 7.74 3.10 1.56
C PHE A 69 7.50 3.35 0.07
N GLY A 70 8.18 4.33 -0.52
CA GLY A 70 8.13 4.55 -1.97
C GLY A 70 6.91 5.36 -2.45
N TRP A 71 6.41 6.26 -1.61
CA TRP A 71 5.39 7.21 -2.01
C TRP A 71 6.00 8.44 -2.68
N ARG A 72 5.19 9.08 -3.52
CA ARG A 72 5.43 10.39 -4.12
C ARG A 72 4.41 11.37 -3.58
N PHE A 73 4.86 12.56 -3.22
CA PHE A 73 4.05 13.63 -2.67
C PHE A 73 4.13 14.90 -3.52
N HIS A 74 2.99 15.56 -3.70
CA HIS A 74 2.91 16.87 -4.35
C HIS A 74 1.76 17.69 -3.76
N PHE A 75 1.95 19.01 -3.65
CA PHE A 75 0.86 19.90 -3.24
C PHE A 75 -0.20 20.02 -4.34
N GLY A 76 -1.46 19.96 -3.95
CA GLY A 76 -2.57 20.32 -4.82
C GLY A 76 -2.95 21.78 -4.66
N HIS A 77 -4.19 22.10 -4.97
CA HIS A 77 -4.76 23.42 -4.70
C HIS A 77 -6.23 23.34 -4.35
N ALA A 78 -6.65 23.99 -3.26
CA ALA A 78 -8.02 23.84 -2.75
C ALA A 78 -9.10 24.45 -3.66
N THR A 79 -8.75 25.48 -4.42
CA THR A 79 -9.72 26.30 -5.17
C THR A 79 -9.44 26.44 -6.67
N ASP A 80 -8.35 25.84 -7.16
CA ASP A 80 -7.93 25.96 -8.56
C ASP A 80 -7.71 24.55 -9.13
N PRO A 81 -8.69 24.00 -9.87
CA PRO A 81 -8.59 22.67 -10.46
C PRO A 81 -7.35 22.51 -11.35
N THR A 82 -6.86 23.57 -12.00
CA THR A 82 -5.70 23.46 -12.90
C THR A 82 -4.41 23.19 -12.14
N LYS A 83 -4.34 23.63 -10.88
CA LYS A 83 -3.25 23.35 -9.93
C LYS A 83 -3.53 22.12 -9.05
N ASP A 84 -4.72 21.53 -9.18
CA ASP A 84 -5.14 20.34 -8.44
C ASP A 84 -5.33 19.11 -9.35
N PHE A 85 -4.47 19.00 -10.37
CA PHE A 85 -4.49 17.92 -11.37
C PHE A 85 -5.84 17.72 -12.08
N GLY A 86 -6.60 18.81 -12.26
CA GLY A 86 -7.92 18.82 -12.88
C GLY A 86 -9.04 18.37 -11.94
N TYR A 87 -8.79 18.28 -10.63
CA TYR A 87 -9.85 17.93 -9.68
C TYR A 87 -10.83 19.10 -9.50
N ASP A 88 -12.09 18.85 -9.82
CA ASP A 88 -13.20 19.80 -9.73
C ASP A 88 -14.39 19.25 -8.91
N GLY A 89 -14.20 18.09 -8.27
CA GLY A 89 -15.24 17.38 -7.53
C GLY A 89 -16.25 16.63 -8.39
N GLN A 90 -16.18 16.72 -9.72
CA GLN A 90 -17.04 15.98 -10.65
C GLN A 90 -16.39 14.64 -11.04
N GLY A 91 -17.21 13.69 -11.52
CA GLY A 91 -16.70 12.42 -12.06
C GLY A 91 -16.09 11.45 -11.03
N LEU A 92 -16.28 11.71 -9.73
CA LEU A 92 -15.76 10.94 -8.59
C LEU A 92 -16.17 9.45 -8.53
N PHE A 93 -17.00 8.98 -9.45
CA PHE A 93 -17.47 7.59 -9.49
C PHE A 93 -17.19 6.90 -10.83
N SER A 94 -16.20 7.39 -11.57
CA SER A 94 -15.77 6.73 -12.80
C SER A 94 -15.28 5.32 -12.50
N LYS A 95 -15.94 4.32 -13.09
CA LYS A 95 -15.53 2.91 -13.07
C LYS A 95 -14.60 2.55 -14.24
N THR A 96 -14.30 3.50 -15.12
CA THR A 96 -13.54 3.27 -16.36
C THR A 96 -12.04 3.55 -16.21
N GLY A 97 -11.52 3.65 -14.99
CA GLY A 97 -10.08 3.85 -14.74
C GLY A 97 -9.58 5.27 -15.01
N GLY A 98 -10.48 6.24 -15.18
CA GLY A 98 -10.16 7.63 -15.51
C GLY A 98 -10.12 8.59 -14.31
N MET A 99 -10.34 8.11 -13.10
CA MET A 99 -10.43 8.97 -11.91
C MET A 99 -9.05 9.49 -11.50
N PHE A 100 -8.90 10.81 -11.48
CA PHE A 100 -7.64 11.55 -11.26
C PHE A 100 -6.61 11.38 -12.38
N ARG A 101 -5.95 12.47 -12.79
CA ARG A 101 -4.82 12.37 -13.74
C ARG A 101 -3.63 11.57 -13.18
N PRO A 102 -3.24 11.72 -11.89
CA PRO A 102 -2.12 10.98 -11.30
C PRO A 102 -2.29 9.47 -11.18
N SER A 103 -3.51 8.94 -11.31
CA SER A 103 -3.79 7.50 -11.18
C SER A 103 -3.45 6.70 -12.45
N LYS A 104 -3.17 7.39 -13.56
CA LYS A 104 -2.75 6.75 -14.81
C LYS A 104 -1.38 6.07 -14.61
N PRO A 105 -1.18 4.85 -15.15
CA PRO A 105 0.10 4.14 -15.03
C PRO A 105 1.28 4.96 -15.55
N ARG A 106 1.10 5.66 -16.68
CA ARG A 106 2.13 6.49 -17.33
C ARG A 106 2.09 7.97 -16.93
N PHE A 107 1.49 8.29 -15.78
CA PHE A 107 1.58 9.65 -15.25
C PHE A 107 3.02 9.92 -14.82
N ASP A 108 3.59 11.02 -15.31
CA ASP A 108 4.93 11.45 -14.93
C ASP A 108 4.89 12.16 -13.56
N ASP A 109 5.38 11.45 -12.54
CA ASP A 109 5.56 11.96 -11.18
C ASP A 109 7.04 12.18 -10.82
N SER A 110 7.92 12.30 -11.82
CA SER A 110 9.36 12.50 -11.59
C SER A 110 9.67 13.77 -10.78
N ASN A 111 8.83 14.81 -10.93
CA ASN A 111 8.92 16.06 -10.18
C ASN A 111 8.24 16.02 -8.80
N TRP A 112 7.62 14.89 -8.41
CA TRP A 112 7.01 14.73 -7.10
C TRP A 112 8.06 14.31 -6.07
N ARG A 113 7.92 14.84 -4.85
CA ARG A 113 8.86 14.55 -3.77
C ARG A 113 8.72 13.10 -3.32
N ALA A 114 9.82 12.37 -3.24
CA ALA A 114 9.83 11.05 -2.60
C ALA A 114 9.61 11.19 -1.09
N VAL A 115 8.65 10.45 -0.54
CA VAL A 115 8.37 10.40 0.90
C VAL A 115 8.14 8.96 1.33
N ASP A 116 8.50 8.66 2.58
CA ASP A 116 8.07 7.46 3.28
C ASP A 116 7.00 7.89 4.30
N LEU A 117 5.98 7.06 4.53
CA LEU A 117 4.96 7.28 5.55
C LEU A 117 5.44 6.77 6.92
N PRO A 118 4.82 7.20 8.03
CA PRO A 118 3.82 8.27 8.14
C PRO A 118 4.39 9.65 7.76
N HIS A 119 3.56 10.49 7.13
CA HIS A 119 3.97 11.80 6.61
C HIS A 119 2.93 12.87 6.95
N ASP A 120 3.35 13.83 7.77
CA ASP A 120 2.65 15.08 8.06
C ASP A 120 3.34 16.22 7.29
N TRP A 121 2.70 16.78 6.27
CA TRP A 121 3.30 17.88 5.50
C TRP A 121 3.17 19.22 6.23
N ALA A 122 2.20 19.36 7.15
CA ALA A 122 1.93 20.62 7.83
C ALA A 122 3.10 21.05 8.72
N VAL A 123 3.77 20.09 9.36
CA VAL A 123 4.90 20.35 10.24
C VAL A 123 6.06 21.02 9.50
N GLU A 124 6.17 20.75 8.19
CA GLU A 124 7.23 21.26 7.33
C GLU A 124 6.95 22.68 6.81
N LEU A 125 5.70 23.14 6.89
CA LEU A 125 5.32 24.48 6.44
C LEU A 125 5.96 25.56 7.34
N PRO A 126 6.28 26.74 6.80
CA PRO A 126 6.75 27.85 7.62
C PRO A 126 5.65 28.31 8.59
N PHE A 127 6.05 28.92 9.69
CA PHE A 127 5.09 29.59 10.57
C PHE A 127 4.58 30.89 9.93
N LYS A 128 3.29 31.17 10.12
CA LYS A 128 2.63 32.42 9.72
C LYS A 128 2.02 33.07 10.95
N HIS A 129 2.35 34.35 11.19
CA HIS A 129 1.79 35.12 12.29
C HIS A 129 0.36 35.59 11.95
N ASP A 130 -0.57 34.64 11.93
CA ASP A 130 -2.00 34.86 11.70
C ASP A 130 -2.76 34.18 12.84
N ARG A 131 -3.59 34.97 13.54
CA ARG A 131 -4.34 34.48 14.70
C ARG A 131 -5.37 33.41 14.33
N LYS A 132 -5.86 33.40 13.08
CA LYS A 132 -6.79 32.37 12.58
C LYS A 132 -6.14 30.99 12.51
N LEU A 133 -4.81 30.93 12.43
CA LEU A 133 -4.04 29.68 12.38
C LEU A 133 -3.65 29.16 13.76
N ALA A 134 -4.07 29.81 14.84
CA ALA A 134 -3.67 29.42 16.20
C ALA A 134 -4.00 27.95 16.49
N ASP A 135 -5.17 27.50 16.06
CA ASP A 135 -5.60 26.10 16.23
C ASP A 135 -4.79 25.13 15.37
N HIS A 136 -4.16 25.58 14.29
CA HIS A 136 -3.25 24.78 13.45
C HIS A 136 -1.76 25.03 13.79
N GLY A 137 -1.45 25.49 14.99
CA GLY A 137 -0.07 25.73 15.42
C GLY A 137 0.65 26.78 14.56
N PHE A 138 -0.09 27.78 14.05
CA PHE A 138 0.40 28.82 13.15
C PHE A 138 0.95 28.30 11.81
N LYS A 139 0.54 27.10 11.37
CA LYS A 139 0.84 26.58 10.03
C LYS A 139 -0.21 27.06 9.02
N PRO A 140 0.19 27.51 7.82
CA PRO A 140 -0.72 28.03 6.81
C PRO A 140 -1.55 26.90 6.20
N LEU A 141 -2.61 26.51 6.88
CA LEU A 141 -3.62 25.57 6.42
C LEU A 141 -5.00 26.25 6.50
N GLY A 142 -5.93 25.76 5.69
CA GLY A 142 -7.29 26.24 5.68
C GLY A 142 -7.66 26.95 4.38
N ARG A 143 -8.91 27.40 4.30
CA ARG A 143 -9.49 28.02 3.08
C ARG A 143 -8.72 29.24 2.56
N GLU A 144 -8.03 29.97 3.44
CA GLU A 144 -7.22 31.14 3.10
C GLU A 144 -5.80 30.77 2.62
N TYR A 145 -5.42 29.50 2.69
CA TYR A 145 -4.12 28.95 2.29
C TYR A 145 -4.30 27.78 1.31
N PRO A 146 -4.88 28.03 0.12
CA PRO A 146 -5.27 26.98 -0.82
C PRO A 146 -4.07 26.22 -1.41
N GLU A 147 -2.88 26.82 -1.49
CA GLU A 147 -1.66 26.20 -2.03
C GLU A 147 -1.04 25.13 -1.10
N THR A 148 -1.41 25.13 0.18
CA THR A 148 -0.80 24.28 1.21
C THR A 148 -1.81 23.36 1.91
N SER A 149 -3.10 23.48 1.56
CA SER A 149 -4.19 22.73 2.19
C SER A 149 -4.53 21.41 1.49
N ILE A 150 -4.05 21.18 0.27
CA ILE A 150 -4.26 19.92 -0.45
C ILE A 150 -2.94 19.18 -0.64
N GLY A 151 -2.93 17.89 -0.31
CA GLY A 151 -1.81 17.01 -0.54
C GLY A 151 -2.21 15.84 -1.44
N TRP A 152 -1.38 15.54 -2.44
CA TRP A 152 -1.51 14.36 -3.27
C TRP A 152 -0.41 13.36 -2.95
N TYR A 153 -0.82 12.12 -2.77
CA TYR A 153 0.07 10.99 -2.58
C TYR A 153 -0.14 9.99 -3.71
N ARG A 154 0.94 9.54 -4.34
CA ARG A 154 0.94 8.51 -5.37
C ARG A 154 1.90 7.39 -4.96
N ARG A 155 1.47 6.14 -5.13
CA ARG A 155 2.29 4.96 -4.90
C ARG A 155 2.06 3.96 -6.01
N VAL A 156 3.15 3.47 -6.58
CA VAL A 156 3.15 2.30 -7.46
C VAL A 156 3.59 1.09 -6.65
N PHE A 157 2.87 -0.02 -6.78
CA PHE A 157 3.23 -1.30 -6.16
C PHE A 157 2.85 -2.46 -7.06
N GLU A 158 3.53 -3.59 -6.89
CA GLU A 158 3.22 -4.82 -7.61
C GLU A 158 2.38 -5.76 -6.76
N ALA A 159 1.42 -6.42 -7.41
CA ALA A 159 0.70 -7.55 -6.84
C ALA A 159 1.09 -8.81 -7.64
N PRO A 160 1.82 -9.77 -7.04
CA PRO A 160 2.19 -11.01 -7.72
C PRO A 160 0.99 -11.75 -8.31
N ALA A 161 1.17 -12.44 -9.46
CA ALA A 161 0.13 -13.26 -10.06
C ALA A 161 -0.36 -14.38 -9.12
N SER A 162 0.50 -14.83 -8.20
CA SER A 162 0.19 -15.81 -7.15
C SER A 162 -0.81 -15.30 -6.10
N ASP A 163 -1.12 -14.00 -6.07
CA ASP A 163 -2.15 -13.45 -5.20
C ASP A 163 -3.57 -13.56 -5.80
N LEU A 164 -3.70 -14.00 -7.06
CA LEU A 164 -5.00 -14.23 -7.68
C LEU A 164 -5.83 -15.24 -6.87
N GLY A 165 -7.09 -14.90 -6.56
CA GLY A 165 -7.99 -15.70 -5.72
C GLY A 165 -7.88 -15.44 -4.21
N LYS A 166 -6.91 -14.61 -3.77
CA LYS A 166 -6.89 -14.04 -2.42
C LYS A 166 -7.79 -12.82 -2.32
N ARG A 167 -8.17 -12.43 -1.10
CA ARG A 167 -8.81 -11.15 -0.81
C ARG A 167 -7.75 -10.14 -0.42
N LEU A 168 -7.73 -9.00 -1.10
CA LEU A 168 -6.76 -7.93 -0.86
C LEU A 168 -7.50 -6.70 -0.34
N SER A 169 -6.93 -6.07 0.68
CA SER A 169 -7.46 -4.82 1.20
C SER A 169 -6.36 -3.85 1.59
N ILE A 170 -6.59 -2.57 1.32
CA ILE A 170 -5.71 -1.48 1.74
C ILE A 170 -6.36 -0.81 2.95
N GLU A 171 -5.59 -0.66 4.02
CA GLU A 171 -6.02 -0.07 5.28
C GLU A 171 -5.16 1.15 5.60
N PHE A 172 -5.82 2.27 5.90
CA PHE A 172 -5.21 3.50 6.36
C PHE A 172 -5.53 3.66 7.84
N GLU A 173 -4.52 3.77 8.69
CA GLU A 173 -4.73 3.94 10.14
C GLU A 173 -5.13 5.38 10.52
N GLY A 174 -4.94 6.33 9.60
CA GLY A 174 -5.36 7.73 9.73
C GLY A 174 -4.81 8.59 8.59
N VAL A 175 -5.69 9.44 8.04
CA VAL A 175 -5.35 10.42 7.00
C VAL A 175 -6.05 11.72 7.36
N PHE A 176 -5.29 12.76 7.69
CA PHE A 176 -5.82 14.05 8.10
C PHE A 176 -5.82 15.04 6.93
N ARG A 177 -6.96 15.42 6.36
CA ARG A 177 -8.30 14.83 6.51
C ARG A 177 -9.00 14.73 5.15
N ASP A 178 -10.26 14.33 5.17
CA ASP A 178 -11.15 14.33 4.01
C ASP A 178 -10.52 13.74 2.74
N SER A 179 -10.02 12.53 2.89
CA SER A 179 -9.27 11.85 1.85
C SER A 179 -10.18 11.25 0.80
N ILE A 180 -9.71 11.23 -0.45
CA ILE A 180 -10.33 10.51 -1.56
C ILE A 180 -9.28 9.58 -2.16
N VAL A 181 -9.62 8.30 -2.26
CA VAL A 181 -8.69 7.25 -2.67
C VAL A 181 -9.11 6.63 -3.99
N ALA A 182 -8.14 6.45 -4.89
CA ALA A 182 -8.30 5.73 -6.14
C ALA A 182 -7.20 4.66 -6.31
N LEU A 183 -7.56 3.54 -6.92
CA LEU A 183 -6.62 2.50 -7.34
C LEU A 183 -6.81 2.24 -8.84
N ASN A 184 -5.73 2.29 -9.61
CA ASN A 184 -5.76 2.07 -11.06
C ASN A 184 -6.79 2.97 -11.76
N GLY A 185 -6.97 4.18 -11.23
CA GLY A 185 -7.95 5.18 -11.70
C GLY A 185 -9.41 4.85 -11.42
N MET A 186 -9.69 3.88 -10.53
CA MET A 186 -11.03 3.56 -10.06
C MET A 186 -11.23 4.10 -8.65
N TYR A 187 -12.39 4.71 -8.38
CA TYR A 187 -12.77 5.22 -7.07
C TYR A 187 -12.87 4.08 -6.04
N LEU A 188 -12.15 4.20 -4.93
CA LEU A 188 -12.33 3.30 -3.79
C LEU A 188 -13.27 3.90 -2.75
N GLY A 189 -13.13 5.19 -2.46
CA GLY A 189 -13.93 5.84 -1.43
C GLY A 189 -13.44 7.22 -1.03
N ARG A 190 -14.25 7.86 -0.20
CA ARG A 190 -13.94 9.10 0.51
C ARG A 190 -14.03 8.82 2.01
N HIS A 191 -13.09 9.35 2.77
CA HIS A 191 -13.09 9.25 4.22
C HIS A 191 -12.89 10.64 4.84
N ALA A 192 -13.97 11.16 5.44
CA ALA A 192 -14.01 12.53 5.96
C ALA A 192 -13.13 12.73 7.20
N SER A 193 -13.17 11.77 8.14
CA SER A 193 -12.49 11.93 9.43
C SER A 193 -10.98 11.83 9.29
N GLY A 194 -10.28 12.68 10.04
CA GLY A 194 -8.83 12.62 10.18
C GLY A 194 -8.33 11.44 11.02
N TYR A 195 -9.13 10.95 11.96
CA TYR A 195 -8.63 10.16 13.10
C TYR A 195 -9.03 8.69 13.11
N THR A 196 -10.14 8.34 12.44
CA THR A 196 -10.61 6.95 12.38
C THR A 196 -9.91 6.17 11.28
N PRO A 197 -9.49 4.92 11.52
CA PRO A 197 -8.95 4.09 10.48
C PRO A 197 -10.05 3.69 9.48
N PHE A 198 -9.65 3.43 8.23
CA PHE A 198 -10.56 2.97 7.19
C PHE A 198 -9.88 1.98 6.25
N ARG A 199 -10.70 1.13 5.62
CA ARG A 199 -10.25 0.00 4.82
C ARG A 199 -11.07 -0.11 3.54
N TYR A 200 -10.40 -0.36 2.42
CA TYR A 200 -11.03 -0.68 1.15
C TYR A 200 -10.68 -2.10 0.73
N ASP A 201 -11.67 -2.88 0.34
CA ASP A 201 -11.45 -4.13 -0.39
C ASP A 201 -11.09 -3.77 -1.84
N VAL A 202 -9.91 -4.21 -2.27
CA VAL A 202 -9.35 -3.89 -3.60
C VAL A 202 -9.24 -5.12 -4.49
N THR A 203 -9.76 -6.26 -4.05
CA THR A 203 -9.61 -7.55 -4.73
C THR A 203 -9.92 -7.47 -6.21
N ASP A 204 -11.04 -6.83 -6.57
CA ASP A 204 -11.52 -6.76 -7.95
C ASP A 204 -10.87 -5.63 -8.78
N PHE A 205 -10.04 -4.80 -8.14
CA PHE A 205 -9.44 -3.61 -8.72
C PHE A 205 -7.94 -3.76 -8.98
N VAL A 206 -7.32 -4.81 -8.45
CA VAL A 206 -5.88 -5.08 -8.54
C VAL A 206 -5.53 -5.74 -9.88
N ASN A 207 -4.47 -5.22 -10.51
CA ASN A 207 -3.79 -5.86 -11.63
C ASN A 207 -2.85 -6.94 -11.09
N TYR A 208 -3.29 -8.18 -11.05
CA TYR A 208 -2.46 -9.32 -10.63
C TYR A 208 -1.39 -9.63 -11.68
N GLY A 209 -0.15 -9.83 -11.23
CA GLY A 209 1.02 -10.00 -12.09
C GLY A 209 1.54 -8.71 -12.72
N GLY A 210 1.12 -7.54 -12.22
CA GLY A 210 1.53 -6.25 -12.76
C GLY A 210 1.48 -5.09 -11.77
N GLU A 211 1.71 -3.90 -12.31
CA GLU A 211 1.75 -2.66 -11.55
C GLU A 211 0.34 -2.16 -11.18
N ASN A 212 0.26 -1.60 -9.98
CA ASN A 212 -0.93 -0.99 -9.40
C ASN A 212 -0.59 0.42 -8.93
N VAL A 213 -1.44 1.39 -9.28
CA VAL A 213 -1.23 2.81 -8.96
C VAL A 213 -2.29 3.25 -7.96
N LEU A 214 -1.87 3.44 -6.71
CA LEU A 214 -2.68 3.97 -5.63
C LEU A 214 -2.48 5.49 -5.54
N VAL A 215 -3.57 6.24 -5.52
CA VAL A 215 -3.57 7.69 -5.38
C VAL A 215 -4.49 8.10 -4.24
N VAL A 216 -4.01 9.01 -3.40
CA VAL A 216 -4.78 9.62 -2.31
C VAL A 216 -4.70 11.13 -2.47
N ARG A 217 -5.85 11.77 -2.63
CA ARG A 217 -5.99 13.23 -2.44
C ARG A 217 -6.42 13.47 -1.01
N VAL A 218 -5.72 14.35 -0.31
CA VAL A 218 -5.98 14.71 1.10
C VAL A 218 -6.32 16.19 1.17
N ASP A 219 -7.42 16.52 1.85
CA ASP A 219 -7.96 17.88 1.94
C ASP A 219 -8.01 18.35 3.39
N ALA A 220 -7.04 19.19 3.76
CA ALA A 220 -6.91 19.80 5.08
C ALA A 220 -7.41 21.26 5.09
N THR A 221 -8.36 21.63 4.22
CA THR A 221 -8.92 22.99 4.18
C THR A 221 -9.82 23.31 5.38
N LEU A 222 -10.25 22.28 6.12
CA LEU A 222 -11.05 22.36 7.33
C LEU A 222 -10.34 21.59 8.45
N GLY A 223 -10.66 21.95 9.70
CA GLY A 223 -10.23 21.21 10.89
C GLY A 223 -11.35 20.39 11.53
N GLU A 224 -10.99 19.51 12.47
CA GLU A 224 -11.90 18.72 13.30
C GLU A 224 -11.77 19.03 14.80
N GLY A 225 -10.71 19.74 15.21
CA GLY A 225 -10.42 20.08 16.61
C GLY A 225 -9.82 21.48 16.80
N TRP A 226 -9.46 21.76 18.07
CA TRP A 226 -8.91 23.04 18.54
C TRP A 226 -7.44 22.87 19.00
N PHE A 227 -6.64 22.21 18.16
CA PHE A 227 -5.24 21.86 18.43
C PHE A 227 -4.53 21.52 17.12
N TYR A 228 -3.20 21.44 17.13
CA TYR A 228 -2.43 21.06 15.95
C TYR A 228 -2.80 19.64 15.47
N GLU A 229 -3.45 19.56 14.31
CA GLU A 229 -3.97 18.30 13.75
C GLU A 229 -2.98 17.63 12.79
N GLY A 230 -2.04 18.40 12.23
CA GLY A 230 -1.21 17.99 11.11
C GLY A 230 -1.98 18.00 9.79
N ALA A 231 -1.35 17.49 8.73
CA ALA A 231 -2.02 17.21 7.46
C ALA A 231 -1.28 16.12 6.68
N GLY A 232 -2.00 15.11 6.18
CA GLY A 232 -1.42 14.02 5.43
C GLY A 232 -1.77 12.62 5.89
N ILE A 233 -1.12 11.64 5.28
CA ILE A 233 -1.18 10.24 5.71
C ILE A 233 -0.22 10.08 6.90
N TYR A 234 -0.64 10.57 8.05
CA TYR A 234 0.16 10.70 9.27
C TYR A 234 0.23 9.42 10.11
N ARG A 235 -0.42 8.33 9.68
CA ARG A 235 -0.32 6.99 10.26
C ARG A 235 -0.04 5.95 9.17
N HIS A 236 0.21 4.71 9.60
CA HIS A 236 0.62 3.62 8.71
C HIS A 236 -0.46 3.24 7.69
N VAL A 237 0.02 2.75 6.54
CA VAL A 237 -0.81 2.12 5.52
C VAL A 237 -0.43 0.66 5.40
N TRP A 238 -1.42 -0.22 5.23
CA TRP A 238 -1.20 -1.65 5.16
C TRP A 238 -1.90 -2.27 3.96
N LEU A 239 -1.23 -3.18 3.27
CA LEU A 239 -1.85 -4.13 2.35
C LEU A 239 -2.03 -5.46 3.08
N THR A 240 -3.28 -5.84 3.32
CA THR A 240 -3.61 -7.14 3.92
C THR A 240 -4.10 -8.08 2.83
N LYS A 241 -3.50 -9.27 2.76
CA LYS A 241 -3.90 -10.36 1.88
C LYS A 241 -4.41 -11.51 2.73
N THR A 242 -5.55 -12.07 2.36
CA THR A 242 -6.11 -13.25 3.02
C THR A 242 -6.58 -14.27 2.01
N VAL A 243 -6.63 -15.53 2.42
CA VAL A 243 -7.38 -16.56 1.68
C VAL A 243 -8.87 -16.18 1.61
N SER A 244 -9.58 -16.71 0.60
CA SER A 244 -10.99 -16.38 0.36
C SER A 244 -11.90 -16.57 1.59
N ARG A 245 -11.66 -17.60 2.42
CA ARG A 245 -12.34 -17.80 3.71
C ARG A 245 -11.41 -17.41 4.85
N HIS A 246 -11.66 -16.29 5.49
CA HIS A 246 -10.82 -15.75 6.56
C HIS A 246 -11.66 -15.07 7.64
N VAL A 247 -11.07 -14.89 8.82
CA VAL A 247 -11.68 -14.10 9.91
C VAL A 247 -11.83 -12.65 9.46
N ALA A 248 -13.01 -12.07 9.69
CA ALA A 248 -13.30 -10.69 9.35
C ALA A 248 -12.33 -9.69 10.03
N HIS A 249 -12.23 -8.50 9.46
CA HIS A 249 -11.49 -7.40 10.10
C HIS A 249 -12.13 -7.04 11.44
N TRP A 250 -11.32 -7.00 12.50
CA TRP A 250 -11.77 -6.92 13.91
C TRP A 250 -12.84 -7.96 14.28
N GLY A 251 -12.88 -9.10 13.60
CA GLY A 251 -13.89 -10.14 13.79
C GLY A 251 -13.71 -11.02 15.03
N THR A 252 -12.70 -10.75 15.84
CA THR A 252 -12.45 -11.46 17.11
C THR A 252 -12.71 -10.49 18.26
N PHE A 253 -13.66 -10.83 19.12
CA PHE A 253 -13.93 -10.12 20.35
C PHE A 253 -13.72 -11.09 21.52
N VAL A 254 -12.86 -10.72 22.46
CA VAL A 254 -12.49 -11.54 23.61
C VAL A 254 -12.92 -10.80 24.87
N ARG A 255 -13.65 -11.48 25.74
CA ARG A 255 -14.09 -10.96 27.04
C ARG A 255 -13.81 -12.01 28.11
N SER A 256 -13.37 -11.56 29.28
CA SER A 256 -13.21 -12.44 30.44
C SER A 256 -14.30 -12.21 31.48
N GLU A 257 -14.72 -13.29 32.12
CA GLU A 257 -15.38 -13.24 33.42
C GLU A 257 -14.31 -13.40 34.51
N VAL A 258 -14.29 -12.48 35.47
CA VAL A 258 -13.28 -12.44 36.52
C VAL A 258 -13.94 -12.68 37.88
N GLN A 259 -13.48 -13.71 38.57
CA GLN A 259 -13.86 -14.07 39.93
C GLN A 259 -12.63 -14.08 40.84
N ARG A 260 -12.81 -14.18 42.17
CA ARG A 260 -11.67 -14.20 43.11
C ARG A 260 -10.80 -15.43 42.86
N GLY A 261 -9.63 -15.22 42.28
CA GLY A 261 -8.63 -16.26 42.02
C GLY A 261 -8.77 -16.98 40.66
N VAL A 262 -9.75 -16.63 39.82
CA VAL A 262 -9.97 -17.26 38.50
C VAL A 262 -10.45 -16.21 37.49
N ALA A 263 -9.95 -16.28 36.26
CA ALA A 263 -10.53 -15.59 35.11
C ALA A 263 -10.74 -16.59 33.96
N THR A 264 -11.91 -16.56 33.34
CA THR A 264 -12.29 -17.42 32.21
C THR A 264 -12.60 -16.58 30.99
N VAL A 265 -12.14 -17.01 29.81
CA VAL A 265 -12.33 -16.39 28.50
C VAL A 265 -13.26 -17.25 27.66
#